data_AF-A0A2E2BUF9-F1
#
_entry.id   AF-A0A2E2BUF9-F1
#
_cell.length_a   1.000
_cell.length_b   1.000
_cell.length_c   1.000
_cell.angle_alpha   90.00
_cell.angle_beta   90.00
_cell.angle_gamma   90.00
#
_symmetry.space_group_name_H-M   'P 1'
#
loop_
_entity.id
_entity.type
_entity.pdbx_description
1 polymer ?
#
loop_
_entity_poly.entity_id
_entity_poly.type
_entity_poly.pdbx_seq_one_letter_code
_entity_poly.pdbx_strand_id
1 'polypeptide(L)'
;MILRILNSYCPYQVLVVCAVLAGEHLYQPPQAIADLPFENPTPAWHENITPVSDRESGLRPLEPASICSDNECQPRGTLFQWSYGTSFSGGPDLDEPLATDRPDFTEASSTVGRGVVQLELGYTYIYDDDGTASSKSHSLPEPLLRYGILADWLEFRLGWNYSSDQLAQLNDISGSEDLYLGFKIGLTPQEGILPEMAVIPQMTVPTGSDQFTAGEVLPGLNWIYSWEINDFISTGGSTQFNRAIDEVTTNAFTEWAQSWTVSYTLTEKVGAYTEWFAFFPQSAETAKPEYYFNGGFTYLINNNVQWDIRAGVGLNEAADDYFVGTGISIRFL
;
A
#
# COMPACT_ATOMS: atom_id res chain seq x y z
N MET A 1 -1.42 -5.95 20.48
CA MET A 1 -0.80 -5.17 19.39
C MET A 1 -1.84 -4.14 18.95
N ILE A 2 -1.62 -2.86 19.24
CA ILE A 2 -2.62 -1.79 19.05
C ILE A 2 -1.99 -0.69 18.18
N LEU A 3 -2.73 -0.18 17.19
CA LEU A 3 -2.35 0.98 16.39
C LEU A 3 -2.79 2.25 17.10
N ARG A 4 -1.97 3.31 17.04
CA ARG A 4 -2.37 4.64 17.53
C ARG A 4 -2.67 5.53 16.34
N ILE A 5 -3.90 6.04 16.30
CA ILE A 5 -4.26 7.13 15.39
C ILE A 5 -3.57 8.40 15.88
N LEU A 6 -2.76 9.02 15.03
CA LEU A 6 -2.10 10.27 15.38
C LEU A 6 -3.05 11.45 15.11
N ASN A 7 -3.78 11.88 16.13
CA ASN A 7 -4.53 13.14 16.07
C ASN A 7 -3.56 14.32 16.12
N SER A 8 -3.61 15.21 15.13
CA SER A 8 -2.97 16.52 15.16
C SER A 8 -3.74 17.47 16.08
N TYR A 9 -3.83 17.17 17.37
CA TYR A 9 -4.39 18.10 18.37
C TYR A 9 -3.64 17.99 19.69
N CYS A 10 -2.96 19.08 20.06
CA CYS A 10 -2.40 19.34 21.39
C CYS A 10 -3.52 19.21 22.46
N PRO A 11 -3.20 18.79 23.70
CA PRO A 11 -3.87 17.69 24.38
C PRO A 11 -5.22 18.06 25.00
N TYR A 12 -6.20 17.16 24.93
CA TYR A 12 -6.95 16.59 26.06
C TYR A 12 -7.93 15.54 25.48
N GLN A 13 -8.02 14.39 26.15
CA GLN A 13 -8.86 13.21 25.86
C GLN A 13 -8.22 12.10 25.00
N VAL A 14 -7.84 11.03 25.71
CA VAL A 14 -7.47 9.72 25.19
C VAL A 14 -8.74 9.06 24.63
N LEU A 15 -8.79 8.83 23.31
CA LEU A 15 -9.77 7.91 22.71
C LEU A 15 -9.05 6.59 22.39
N VAL A 16 -9.36 5.54 23.14
CA VAL A 16 -8.93 4.17 22.82
C VAL A 16 -9.91 3.61 21.80
N VAL A 17 -9.44 3.31 20.59
CA VAL A 17 -10.20 2.50 19.62
C VAL A 17 -9.70 1.07 19.75
N CYS A 18 -10.49 0.20 20.39
CA CYS A 18 -10.26 -1.23 20.39
C CYS A 18 -10.93 -1.87 19.17
N ALA A 19 -10.15 -2.53 18.32
CA ALA A 19 -10.67 -3.53 17.39
C ALA A 19 -10.63 -4.90 18.08
N VAL A 20 -11.77 -5.60 18.14
CA VAL A 20 -11.89 -6.96 18.67
C VAL A 20 -12.35 -7.88 17.54
N LEU A 21 -11.57 -8.94 17.27
CA LEU A 21 -12.04 -10.14 16.58
C LEU A 21 -11.88 -11.34 17.54
N ALA A 22 -12.86 -12.24 17.44
CA ALA A 22 -13.36 -13.12 18.49
C ALA A 22 -12.52 -14.37 18.80
N GLY A 23 -12.77 -14.94 20.00
CA GLY A 23 -12.47 -16.31 20.36
C GLY A 23 -13.34 -16.73 21.55
N GLU A 24 -14.33 -17.59 21.30
CA GLU A 24 -15.20 -18.19 22.32
C GLU A 24 -14.43 -19.16 23.22
N HIS A 25 -14.64 -19.12 24.54
CA HIS A 25 -14.80 -20.34 25.36
C HIS A 25 -15.36 -20.01 26.75
N LEU A 26 -16.29 -20.87 27.17
CA LEU A 26 -17.17 -20.86 28.34
C LEU A 26 -16.45 -20.85 29.71
N TYR A 27 -16.89 -19.98 30.64
CA TYR A 27 -16.97 -20.35 32.08
C TYR A 27 -17.88 -19.38 32.87
N GLN A 28 -18.74 -19.93 33.74
CA GLN A 28 -19.72 -19.19 34.59
C GLN A 28 -19.10 -18.66 35.91
N PRO A 29 -19.69 -17.62 36.54
CA PRO A 29 -19.11 -16.94 37.71
C PRO A 29 -19.63 -17.48 39.05
N PRO A 30 -18.93 -17.24 40.18
CA PRO A 30 -19.53 -17.24 41.51
C PRO A 30 -19.73 -15.82 42.08
N GLN A 31 -20.74 -15.72 42.95
CA GLN A 31 -21.24 -14.49 43.60
C GLN A 31 -20.42 -14.01 44.81
N ALA A 32 -20.32 -12.68 44.91
CA ALA A 32 -20.56 -11.77 46.06
C ALA A 32 -19.66 -11.72 47.31
N ILE A 33 -19.76 -10.52 47.97
CA ILE A 33 -19.24 -10.00 49.25
C ILE A 33 -17.97 -9.11 49.07
N ALA A 34 -17.88 -7.83 49.45
CA ALA A 34 -18.68 -6.93 50.32
C ALA A 34 -18.46 -5.43 49.99
N ASP A 35 -19.38 -4.62 50.54
CA ASP A 35 -19.64 -3.19 50.41
C ASP A 35 -18.62 -2.18 51.01
N LEU A 36 -18.80 -0.90 50.58
CA LEU A 36 -18.79 0.39 51.33
C LEU A 36 -17.84 1.48 50.75
N PRO A 37 -18.14 2.80 50.91
CA PRO A 37 -19.10 3.55 50.10
C PRO A 37 -18.52 4.86 49.49
N PHE A 38 -19.21 5.40 48.49
CA PHE A 38 -18.97 6.73 47.91
C PHE A 38 -19.57 7.83 48.81
N GLU A 39 -18.81 8.89 49.08
CA GLU A 39 -19.36 10.21 49.40
C GLU A 39 -18.68 11.28 48.55
N ASN A 40 -19.52 12.11 47.94
CA ASN A 40 -19.20 13.22 47.06
C ASN A 40 -19.69 14.50 47.74
N PRO A 41 -18.89 15.58 47.78
CA PRO A 41 -19.55 16.88 47.71
C PRO A 41 -18.81 17.87 46.81
N THR A 42 -19.54 18.40 45.81
CA THR A 42 -19.33 19.76 45.28
C THR A 42 -19.80 20.79 46.28
N PRO A 43 -19.21 22.00 46.33
CA PRO A 43 -20.02 23.17 45.99
C PRO A 43 -19.31 24.29 45.21
N ALA A 44 -20.16 25.17 44.67
CA ALA A 44 -19.89 26.28 43.77
C ALA A 44 -19.65 27.64 44.50
N TRP A 45 -18.83 28.48 43.84
CA TRP A 45 -18.63 29.95 43.85
C TRP A 45 -19.22 30.83 44.98
N HIS A 46 -18.36 31.66 45.63
CA HIS A 46 -18.55 33.11 45.81
C HIS A 46 -17.26 33.83 46.28
N GLU A 47 -17.23 35.12 45.96
CA GLU A 47 -16.18 36.13 46.04
C GLU A 47 -15.52 36.32 47.43
N ASN A 48 -14.22 36.66 47.43
CA ASN A 48 -13.65 37.57 48.41
C ASN A 48 -12.38 38.24 47.88
N ILE A 49 -12.52 39.53 47.56
CA ILE A 49 -11.45 40.46 47.21
C ILE A 49 -10.85 40.99 48.52
N THR A 50 -9.53 40.88 48.69
CA THR A 50 -8.76 41.75 49.60
C THR A 50 -7.51 42.26 48.89
N PRO A 51 -7.15 43.55 49.02
CA PRO A 51 -6.08 44.17 48.24
C PRO A 51 -4.73 43.95 48.92
N VAL A 52 -3.72 43.53 48.15
CA VAL A 52 -2.32 43.59 48.58
C VAL A 52 -1.55 44.50 47.63
N SER A 53 -0.87 45.43 48.28
CA SER A 53 -0.20 46.64 47.84
C SER A 53 0.80 46.51 46.68
N ASP A 54 0.84 47.58 45.90
CA ASP A 54 1.85 47.93 44.91
C ASP A 54 3.28 47.70 45.41
N ARG A 55 4.03 46.87 44.66
CA ARG A 55 5.47 47.04 44.48
C ARG A 55 5.79 46.90 43.01
N GLU A 56 6.10 48.04 42.40
CA GLU A 56 6.81 48.12 41.13
C GLU A 56 8.10 47.31 41.21
N SER A 57 8.27 46.35 40.30
CA SER A 57 9.59 45.94 39.83
C SER A 57 9.48 45.37 38.42
N GLY A 58 9.99 46.12 37.45
CA GLY A 58 10.54 45.67 36.17
C GLY A 58 9.65 44.78 35.29
N LEU A 59 8.88 45.42 34.41
CA LEU A 59 8.36 44.78 33.20
C LEU A 59 9.54 44.29 32.33
N ARG A 60 9.79 42.98 32.32
CA ARG A 60 10.30 42.30 31.12
C ARG A 60 9.06 41.82 30.35
N PRO A 61 8.96 42.01 29.03
CA PRO A 61 7.93 41.35 28.25
C PRO A 61 8.10 39.85 28.45
N LEU A 62 7.05 39.16 28.91
CA LEU A 62 6.98 37.71 28.82
C LEU A 62 6.93 37.40 27.32
N GLU A 63 8.08 37.03 26.74
CA GLU A 63 8.09 36.27 25.51
C GLU A 63 7.15 35.07 25.71
N PRO A 64 6.21 34.79 24.81
CA PRO A 64 5.48 33.54 24.89
C PRO A 64 6.53 32.45 24.82
N ALA A 65 6.67 31.69 25.91
CA ALA A 65 7.53 30.53 25.95
C ALA A 65 7.16 29.66 24.74
N SER A 66 8.06 29.59 23.77
CA SER A 66 7.97 28.66 22.66
C SER A 66 8.18 27.27 23.25
N ILE A 67 7.11 26.70 23.81
CA ILE A 67 6.99 25.27 24.06
C ILE A 67 6.62 24.64 22.72
N CYS A 68 7.55 24.71 21.78
CA CYS A 68 7.65 23.79 20.67
C CYS A 68 9.14 23.51 20.59
N SER A 69 9.57 22.35 21.08
CA SER A 69 10.91 21.88 20.73
C SER A 69 10.91 21.64 19.21
N ASP A 70 11.98 22.01 18.51
CA ASP A 70 12.10 21.92 17.05
C ASP A 70 11.86 20.50 16.47
N ASN A 71 11.70 19.49 17.33
CA ASN A 71 11.40 18.10 16.97
C ASN A 71 9.90 17.74 16.88
N GLU A 72 8.97 18.63 17.26
CA GLU A 72 7.53 18.26 17.34
C GLU A 72 6.71 18.56 16.07
N CYS A 73 7.31 19.15 15.03
CA CYS A 73 6.63 19.49 13.77
C CYS A 73 7.32 18.90 12.53
N GLN A 74 7.96 17.74 12.64
CA GLN A 74 8.40 16.99 11.46
C GLN A 74 7.16 16.50 10.67
N PRO A 75 7.08 16.72 9.34
CA PRO A 75 6.01 16.17 8.51
C PRO A 75 6.01 14.64 8.63
N ARG A 76 4.82 14.05 8.72
CA ARG A 76 4.64 12.63 9.04
C ARG A 76 4.76 11.79 7.78
N GLY A 77 5.66 10.82 7.76
CA GLY A 77 5.80 9.91 6.62
C GLY A 77 4.74 8.79 6.54
N THR A 78 4.06 8.43 7.65
CA THR A 78 2.96 7.43 7.69
C THR A 78 1.73 7.92 8.47
N LEU A 79 0.57 7.27 8.25
CA LEU A 79 -0.71 7.64 8.88
C LEU A 79 -0.79 7.23 10.36
N PHE A 80 -0.30 6.04 10.69
CA PHE A 80 -0.29 5.45 12.02
C PHE A 80 1.13 5.10 12.46
N GLN A 81 1.25 4.84 13.76
CA GLN A 81 2.44 4.28 14.38
C GLN A 81 2.07 3.06 15.22
N TRP A 82 3.04 2.16 15.34
CA TRP A 82 2.97 1.05 16.26
C TRP A 82 3.02 1.55 17.70
N SER A 83 2.17 1.00 18.58
CA SER A 83 2.13 1.39 19.99
C SER A 83 3.41 1.09 20.79
N TYR A 84 4.30 0.26 20.26
CA TYR A 84 5.56 -0.15 20.87
C TYR A 84 6.78 0.57 20.26
N GLY A 85 6.63 1.22 19.10
CA GLY A 85 7.69 1.91 18.38
C GLY A 85 7.87 3.36 18.81
N THR A 86 9.06 3.91 18.57
CA THR A 86 9.34 5.34 18.73
C THR A 86 9.85 5.98 17.43
N SER A 87 9.93 5.23 16.33
CA SER A 87 10.36 5.82 15.07
C SER A 87 9.24 6.67 14.47
N PHE A 88 9.62 7.88 14.10
CA PHE A 88 8.84 8.77 13.26
C PHE A 88 9.38 8.75 11.81
N SER A 89 10.23 7.76 11.49
CA SER A 89 11.15 7.78 10.35
C SER A 89 10.79 6.78 9.24
N GLY A 90 9.52 6.41 9.09
CA GLY A 90 9.08 5.66 7.91
C GLY A 90 8.26 6.53 6.96
N GLY A 91 7.95 5.99 5.80
CA GLY A 91 7.42 6.77 4.68
C GLY A 91 8.51 7.10 3.65
N PRO A 92 8.21 7.98 2.68
CA PRO A 92 9.10 8.25 1.55
C PRO A 92 10.39 8.94 1.99
N ASP A 93 11.53 8.40 1.57
CA ASP A 93 12.82 9.07 1.60
C ASP A 93 13.21 9.53 0.18
N LEU A 94 13.38 10.84 0.01
CA LEU A 94 13.67 11.44 -1.29
C LEU A 94 15.17 11.51 -1.59
N ASP A 95 16.02 11.33 -0.57
CA ASP A 95 17.47 11.26 -0.73
C ASP A 95 17.90 9.84 -1.12
N GLU A 96 17.09 8.83 -0.81
CA GLU A 96 17.29 7.43 -1.20
C GLU A 96 16.80 7.13 -2.63
N PRO A 97 17.21 5.98 -3.22
CA PRO A 97 16.67 5.49 -4.47
C PRO A 97 15.15 5.42 -4.49
N LEU A 98 14.53 5.73 -5.63
CA LEU A 98 13.08 5.62 -5.82
C LEU A 98 12.57 4.21 -5.51
N ALA A 99 11.45 4.13 -4.78
CA ALA A 99 10.71 2.89 -4.57
C ALA A 99 9.70 2.71 -5.71
N THR A 100 9.87 1.67 -6.50
CA THR A 100 9.02 1.38 -7.67
C THR A 100 8.02 0.29 -7.37
N ASP A 101 6.89 0.35 -8.06
CA ASP A 101 5.86 -0.70 -8.03
C ASP A 101 6.12 -1.78 -9.11
N ARG A 102 7.09 -1.52 -10.00
CA ARG A 102 7.68 -2.49 -10.93
C ARG A 102 9.07 -2.92 -10.47
N PRO A 103 9.57 -4.09 -10.90
CA PRO A 103 8.97 -5.07 -11.83
C PRO A 103 8.13 -6.21 -11.22
N ASP A 104 8.05 -6.29 -9.90
CA ASP A 104 7.28 -7.31 -9.18
C ASP A 104 5.76 -7.10 -9.31
N PHE A 105 5.02 -8.12 -8.93
CA PHE A 105 3.56 -8.07 -8.73
C PHE A 105 3.21 -7.42 -7.40
N THR A 106 4.09 -7.56 -6.40
CA THR A 106 3.97 -6.96 -5.08
C THR A 106 4.34 -5.49 -5.13
N GLU A 107 3.33 -4.63 -5.04
CA GLU A 107 3.48 -3.18 -4.94
C GLU A 107 4.37 -2.75 -3.75
N ALA A 108 5.08 -1.62 -3.88
CA ALA A 108 5.88 -1.08 -2.79
C ALA A 108 5.00 -0.66 -1.60
N SER A 109 5.46 -0.95 -0.38
CA SER A 109 4.81 -0.57 0.87
C SER A 109 4.89 0.93 1.17
N SER A 110 5.82 1.65 0.55
CA SER A 110 6.01 3.08 0.71
C SER A 110 5.30 3.89 -0.38
N THR A 111 4.91 5.11 -0.02
CA THR A 111 4.35 6.11 -0.94
C THR A 111 5.48 6.92 -1.60
N VAL A 112 5.18 7.62 -2.69
CA VAL A 112 6.18 8.49 -3.38
C VAL A 112 6.52 9.78 -2.62
N GLY A 113 5.69 10.20 -1.67
CA GLY A 113 5.90 11.42 -0.88
C GLY A 113 5.24 12.66 -1.45
N ARG A 114 4.93 13.63 -0.58
CA ARG A 114 4.07 14.75 -0.93
C ARG A 114 4.69 15.62 -2.03
N GLY A 115 3.93 15.86 -3.10
CA GLY A 115 4.36 16.69 -4.22
C GLY A 115 5.25 15.98 -5.23
N VAL A 116 5.64 14.74 -4.94
CA VAL A 116 6.47 13.93 -5.84
C VAL A 116 5.59 13.24 -6.87
N VAL A 117 6.03 13.29 -8.12
CA VAL A 117 5.42 12.55 -9.23
C VAL A 117 6.37 11.43 -9.63
N GLN A 118 5.88 10.20 -9.73
CA GLN A 118 6.63 9.09 -10.30
C GLN A 118 5.84 8.50 -11.46
N LEU A 119 6.52 8.30 -12.59
CA LEU A 119 5.95 7.67 -13.77
C LEU A 119 6.70 6.37 -14.01
N GLU A 120 5.97 5.26 -14.02
CA GLU A 120 6.48 3.94 -14.35
C GLU A 120 5.90 3.52 -15.70
N LEU A 121 6.75 3.04 -16.60
CA LEU A 121 6.40 2.59 -17.95
C LEU A 121 6.91 1.17 -18.13
N GLY A 122 6.19 0.36 -18.89
CA GLY A 122 6.50 -1.04 -19.07
C GLY A 122 6.14 -1.59 -20.44
N TYR A 123 6.75 -2.71 -20.73
CA TYR A 123 6.34 -3.63 -21.78
C TYR A 123 6.30 -5.03 -21.19
N THR A 124 5.21 -5.75 -21.40
CA THR A 124 5.10 -7.17 -21.07
C THR A 124 4.71 -7.95 -22.33
N TYR A 125 5.40 -9.07 -22.52
CA TYR A 125 5.05 -10.11 -23.47
C TYR A 125 4.61 -11.35 -22.69
N ILE A 126 3.44 -11.88 -23.04
CA ILE A 126 2.89 -13.11 -22.47
C ILE A 126 2.73 -14.14 -23.59
N TYR A 127 3.06 -15.38 -23.29
CA TYR A 127 2.82 -16.52 -24.14
C TYR A 127 2.10 -17.60 -23.35
N ASP A 128 1.09 -18.19 -23.99
CA ASP A 128 0.36 -19.33 -23.46
C ASP A 128 0.05 -20.34 -24.58
N ASP A 129 0.04 -21.64 -24.24
CA ASP A 129 -0.26 -22.75 -25.14
C ASP A 129 -0.93 -23.90 -24.38
N ASP A 130 -2.25 -24.01 -24.54
CA ASP A 130 -3.06 -25.04 -23.90
C ASP A 130 -2.98 -26.42 -24.60
N GLY A 131 -2.10 -26.55 -25.60
CA GLY A 131 -1.93 -27.73 -26.45
C GLY A 131 -2.96 -27.84 -27.58
N THR A 132 -3.96 -26.96 -27.62
CA THR A 132 -4.95 -26.86 -28.70
C THR A 132 -4.86 -25.53 -29.44
N ALA A 133 -4.52 -24.44 -28.74
CA ALA A 133 -4.29 -23.12 -29.27
C ALA A 133 -3.16 -22.43 -28.50
N SER A 134 -2.42 -21.58 -29.21
CA SER A 134 -1.42 -20.70 -28.60
C SER A 134 -1.88 -19.25 -28.69
N SER A 135 -1.67 -18.49 -27.61
CA SER A 135 -1.91 -17.06 -27.53
C SER A 135 -0.58 -16.31 -27.34
N LYS A 136 -0.55 -15.06 -27.82
CA LYS A 136 0.55 -14.12 -27.61
C LYS A 136 -0.05 -12.77 -27.28
N SER A 137 0.26 -12.24 -26.11
CA SER A 137 -0.18 -10.91 -25.71
C SER A 137 1.00 -9.94 -25.63
N HIS A 138 0.76 -8.71 -26.08
CA HIS A 138 1.70 -7.60 -26.01
C HIS A 138 1.05 -6.42 -25.31
N SER A 139 1.56 -6.07 -24.13
CA SER A 139 1.10 -4.95 -23.31
C SER A 139 2.12 -3.81 -23.37
N LEU A 140 1.70 -2.63 -23.85
CA LEU A 140 2.51 -1.42 -23.86
C LEU A 140 1.64 -0.15 -23.94
N PRO A 141 2.04 0.97 -23.32
CA PRO A 141 3.28 1.20 -22.59
C PRO A 141 3.17 0.98 -21.07
N GLU A 142 2.12 0.30 -20.61
CA GLU A 142 1.84 0.05 -19.18
C GLU A 142 2.08 1.26 -18.24
N PRO A 143 1.64 2.49 -18.59
CA PRO A 143 1.91 3.65 -17.75
C PRO A 143 1.19 3.58 -16.41
N LEU A 144 1.95 3.77 -15.34
CA LEU A 144 1.46 4.01 -13.99
C LEU A 144 1.98 5.37 -13.50
N LEU A 145 1.07 6.33 -13.37
CA LEU A 145 1.32 7.61 -12.74
C LEU A 145 1.02 7.52 -11.25
N ARG A 146 2.02 7.83 -10.44
CA ARG A 146 1.94 7.92 -8.98
C ARG A 146 2.20 9.35 -8.56
N TYR A 147 1.31 9.94 -7.77
CA TYR A 147 1.42 11.32 -7.35
C TYR A 147 1.11 11.47 -5.86
N GLY A 148 2.09 11.90 -5.07
CA GLY A 148 1.87 12.14 -3.65
C GLY A 148 1.05 13.40 -3.41
N ILE A 149 -0.11 13.25 -2.78
CA ILE A 149 -1.10 14.31 -2.59
C ILE A 149 -1.33 14.59 -1.11
N LEU A 150 -1.47 15.87 -0.76
CA LEU A 150 -1.86 16.37 0.57
C LEU A 150 -0.89 16.08 1.73
N ALA A 151 -0.37 14.85 1.86
CA ALA A 151 0.53 14.37 2.90
C ALA A 151 1.49 13.31 2.34
N ASP A 152 2.60 13.05 3.04
CA ASP A 152 3.61 12.10 2.56
C ASP A 152 3.08 10.67 2.46
N TRP A 153 2.13 10.31 3.34
CA TRP A 153 1.51 8.99 3.41
C TRP A 153 0.34 8.78 2.45
N LEU A 154 0.02 9.74 1.58
CA LEU A 154 -1.10 9.61 0.64
C LEU A 154 -0.65 9.83 -0.81
N GLU A 155 -0.89 8.82 -1.64
CA GLU A 155 -0.52 8.80 -3.05
C GLU A 155 -1.75 8.49 -3.91
N PHE A 156 -1.98 9.30 -4.94
CA PHE A 156 -2.93 9.03 -6.00
C PHE A 156 -2.25 8.21 -7.10
N ARG A 157 -2.97 7.23 -7.66
CA ARG A 157 -2.49 6.32 -8.71
C ARG A 157 -3.45 6.35 -9.89
N LEU A 158 -2.89 6.47 -11.09
CA LEU A 158 -3.60 6.36 -12.36
C LEU A 158 -2.80 5.45 -13.29
N GLY A 159 -3.41 4.35 -13.70
CA GLY A 159 -2.82 3.37 -14.61
C GLY A 159 -3.63 3.28 -15.89
N TRP A 160 -2.95 3.01 -17.00
CA TRP A 160 -3.58 2.74 -18.29
C TRP A 160 -2.73 1.74 -19.05
N ASN A 161 -3.31 1.05 -20.03
CA ASN A 161 -2.56 0.17 -20.89
C ASN A 161 -3.21 0.03 -22.28
N TYR A 162 -2.42 -0.42 -23.24
CA TYR A 162 -2.89 -0.89 -24.54
C TYR A 162 -2.35 -2.29 -24.77
N SER A 163 -3.25 -3.22 -25.09
CA SER A 163 -2.92 -4.61 -25.33
C SER A 163 -3.20 -5.01 -26.77
N SER A 164 -2.44 -5.98 -27.24
CA SER A 164 -2.63 -6.65 -28.52
C SER A 164 -2.48 -8.15 -28.34
N ASP A 165 -3.57 -8.88 -28.58
CA ASP A 165 -3.60 -10.33 -28.46
C ASP A 165 -3.67 -10.98 -29.84
N GLN A 166 -2.72 -11.86 -30.07
CA GLN A 166 -2.63 -12.70 -31.25
C GLN A 166 -2.97 -14.14 -30.85
N LEU A 167 -4.10 -14.61 -31.35
CA LEU A 167 -4.56 -15.99 -31.20
C LEU A 167 -4.30 -16.70 -32.52
N ALA A 168 -3.56 -17.83 -32.49
CA ALA A 168 -3.01 -18.47 -33.69
C ALA A 168 -4.02 -18.82 -34.80
N GLN A 169 -5.32 -18.84 -34.51
CA GLN A 169 -6.40 -19.17 -35.45
C GLN A 169 -7.43 -18.06 -35.64
N LEU A 170 -7.25 -16.88 -35.03
CA LEU A 170 -8.16 -15.75 -35.12
C LEU A 170 -7.43 -14.50 -35.63
N ASN A 171 -8.20 -13.45 -35.95
CA ASN A 171 -7.61 -12.15 -36.25
C ASN A 171 -7.00 -11.56 -34.98
N ASP A 172 -5.87 -10.88 -35.14
CA ASP A 172 -5.26 -10.09 -34.06
C ASP A 172 -6.29 -9.07 -33.54
N ILE A 173 -6.46 -9.04 -32.22
CA ILE A 173 -7.29 -8.05 -31.52
C ILE A 173 -6.37 -7.08 -30.78
N SER A 174 -6.73 -5.81 -30.75
CA SER A 174 -5.91 -4.80 -30.08
C SER A 174 -6.77 -3.65 -29.60
N GLY A 175 -6.48 -3.12 -28.42
CA GLY A 175 -7.31 -2.10 -27.81
C GLY A 175 -6.74 -1.56 -26.52
N SER A 176 -7.31 -0.46 -26.08
CA SER A 176 -7.01 0.10 -24.76
C SER A 176 -7.72 -0.72 -23.68
N GLU A 177 -7.03 -0.98 -22.59
CA GLU A 177 -7.63 -1.55 -21.39
C GLU A 177 -8.39 -0.48 -20.58
N ASP A 178 -9.14 -0.94 -19.59
CA ASP A 178 -9.84 -0.11 -18.62
C ASP A 178 -8.86 0.72 -17.76
N LEU A 179 -9.26 1.94 -17.43
CA LEU A 179 -8.41 2.84 -16.64
C LEU A 179 -8.34 2.37 -15.19
N TYR A 180 -7.13 2.21 -14.65
CA TYR A 180 -6.89 1.93 -13.25
C TYR A 180 -6.85 3.24 -12.45
N LEU A 181 -7.60 3.30 -11.35
CA LEU A 181 -7.56 4.40 -10.38
C LEU A 181 -7.36 3.83 -8.98
N GLY A 182 -6.47 4.45 -8.20
CA GLY A 182 -6.22 4.02 -6.83
C GLY A 182 -5.71 5.12 -5.93
N PHE A 183 -5.77 4.87 -4.62
CA PHE A 183 -5.09 5.68 -3.62
C PHE A 183 -4.26 4.77 -2.72
N LYS A 184 -2.95 4.96 -2.69
CA LYS A 184 -2.07 4.27 -1.73
C LYS A 184 -1.99 5.09 -0.45
N ILE A 185 -2.25 4.44 0.67
CA ILE A 185 -2.23 5.03 2.01
C ILE A 185 -1.16 4.29 2.81
N GLY A 186 -0.04 4.97 3.10
CA GLY A 186 1.01 4.48 3.97
C GLY A 186 0.51 4.40 5.42
N LEU A 187 0.30 3.20 5.93
CA LEU A 187 -0.33 2.95 7.22
C LEU A 187 0.66 3.07 8.36
N THR A 188 1.75 2.31 8.35
CA THR A 188 2.70 2.24 9.47
C THR A 188 4.12 2.13 8.96
N PRO A 189 5.11 2.67 9.69
CA PRO A 189 6.51 2.42 9.40
C PRO A 189 6.88 1.01 9.87
N GLN A 190 8.02 0.48 9.41
CA GLN A 190 8.60 -0.72 9.99
C GLN A 190 9.16 -0.42 11.40
N GLU A 191 8.89 -1.31 12.36
CA GLU A 191 9.38 -1.22 13.74
C GLU A 191 9.82 -2.58 14.27
N GLY A 192 11.12 -2.87 14.17
CA GLY A 192 11.66 -4.18 14.54
C GLY A 192 11.05 -5.30 13.71
N ILE A 193 10.23 -6.15 14.35
CA ILE A 193 9.52 -7.25 13.67
C ILE A 193 8.19 -6.82 13.04
N LEU A 194 7.70 -5.61 13.34
CA LEU A 194 6.43 -5.13 12.84
C LEU A 194 6.64 -4.52 11.45
N PRO A 195 5.84 -4.90 10.44
CA PRO A 195 6.08 -4.50 9.05
C PRO A 195 5.80 -3.01 8.82
N GLU A 196 6.43 -2.48 7.77
CA GLU A 196 5.87 -1.33 7.07
C GLU A 196 4.62 -1.79 6.33
N MET A 197 3.54 -1.01 6.38
CA MET A 197 2.27 -1.41 5.76
C MET A 197 1.67 -0.27 4.96
N ALA A 198 0.99 -0.63 3.87
CA ALA A 198 0.15 0.26 3.10
C ALA A 198 -1.13 -0.44 2.65
N VAL A 199 -2.15 0.35 2.31
CA VAL A 199 -3.37 -0.14 1.67
C VAL A 199 -3.66 0.67 0.43
N ILE A 200 -4.15 0.00 -0.60
CA ILE A 200 -4.57 0.60 -1.87
C ILE A 200 -6.01 0.21 -2.16
N PRO A 201 -7.00 1.00 -1.70
CA PRO A 201 -8.31 1.01 -2.36
C PRO A 201 -8.13 1.40 -3.83
N GLN A 202 -8.67 0.56 -4.71
CA GLN A 202 -8.48 0.70 -6.16
C GLN A 202 -9.74 0.31 -6.92
N MET A 203 -9.79 0.69 -8.19
CA MET A 203 -10.82 0.25 -9.12
C MET A 203 -10.33 0.34 -10.56
N THR A 204 -10.87 -0.51 -11.44
CA THR A 204 -10.82 -0.29 -12.88
C THR A 204 -12.14 0.33 -13.36
N VAL A 205 -12.05 1.27 -14.29
CA VAL A 205 -13.18 2.02 -14.84
C VAL A 205 -13.35 1.67 -16.32
N PRO A 206 -14.58 1.36 -16.79
CA PRO A 206 -14.84 0.82 -18.12
C PRO A 206 -14.67 1.87 -19.23
N THR A 207 -13.41 2.21 -19.52
CA THR A 207 -13.00 3.16 -20.57
C THR A 207 -12.26 2.48 -21.71
N GLY A 208 -12.02 1.18 -21.58
CA GLY A 208 -11.33 0.36 -22.56
C GLY A 208 -12.12 0.19 -23.86
N SER A 209 -11.47 -0.45 -24.83
CA SER A 209 -12.11 -0.87 -26.08
C SER A 209 -13.04 -2.06 -25.82
N ASP A 210 -14.05 -2.29 -26.68
CA ASP A 210 -15.11 -3.31 -26.46
C ASP A 210 -14.59 -4.72 -26.11
N GLN A 211 -13.40 -5.11 -26.60
CA GLN A 211 -12.78 -6.42 -26.35
C GLN A 211 -11.89 -6.45 -25.09
N PHE A 212 -11.58 -5.30 -24.52
CA PHE A 212 -10.61 -5.10 -23.42
C PHE A 212 -11.25 -4.36 -22.23
N THR A 213 -12.57 -4.22 -22.21
CA THR A 213 -13.33 -3.57 -21.13
C THR A 213 -14.23 -4.57 -20.43
N ALA A 214 -14.31 -4.46 -19.11
CA ALA A 214 -15.28 -5.22 -18.33
C ALA A 214 -16.72 -4.69 -18.48
N GLY A 215 -16.90 -3.48 -19.04
CA GLY A 215 -18.20 -2.84 -19.20
C GLY A 215 -18.84 -2.35 -17.87
N GLU A 216 -18.21 -2.62 -16.73
CA GLU A 216 -18.60 -2.12 -15.42
C GLU A 216 -17.37 -1.71 -14.58
N VAL A 217 -17.61 -0.94 -13.51
CA VAL A 217 -16.54 -0.58 -12.56
C VAL A 217 -16.24 -1.77 -11.68
N LEU A 218 -14.96 -2.17 -11.63
CA LEU A 218 -14.51 -3.27 -10.80
C LEU A 218 -13.68 -2.74 -9.61
N PRO A 219 -14.25 -2.66 -8.40
CA PRO A 219 -13.52 -2.22 -7.23
C PRO A 219 -12.59 -3.31 -6.70
N GLY A 220 -11.56 -2.88 -5.97
CA GLY A 220 -10.61 -3.76 -5.32
C GLY A 220 -9.93 -3.11 -4.13
N LEU A 221 -9.22 -3.94 -3.36
CA LEU A 221 -8.42 -3.53 -2.22
C LEU A 221 -7.14 -4.35 -2.21
N ASN A 222 -6.00 -3.68 -2.16
CA ASN A 222 -4.70 -4.31 -1.99
C ASN A 222 -4.11 -3.92 -0.62
N TRP A 223 -3.76 -4.90 0.22
CA TRP A 223 -3.04 -4.69 1.46
C TRP A 223 -1.60 -5.18 1.32
N ILE A 224 -0.65 -4.30 1.61
CA ILE A 224 0.79 -4.50 1.41
C ILE A 224 1.49 -4.44 2.76
N TYR A 225 2.46 -5.33 2.94
CA TYR A 225 3.30 -5.39 4.13
C TYR A 225 4.72 -5.82 3.76
N SER A 226 5.73 -5.17 4.34
CA SER A 226 7.12 -5.43 4.02
C SER A 226 8.04 -5.31 5.25
N TRP A 227 9.23 -5.89 5.10
CA TRP A 227 10.33 -5.85 6.04
C TRP A 227 11.66 -5.68 5.31
N GLU A 228 12.41 -4.66 5.68
CA GLU A 228 13.86 -4.60 5.50
C GLU A 228 14.52 -5.45 6.58
N ILE A 229 15.10 -6.58 6.19
CA ILE A 229 15.73 -7.52 7.12
C ILE A 229 17.17 -7.07 7.42
N ASN A 230 17.88 -6.63 6.39
CA ASN A 230 19.22 -6.05 6.44
C ASN A 230 19.53 -5.35 5.10
N ASP A 231 20.72 -4.74 5.00
CA ASP A 231 21.18 -4.01 3.81
C ASP A 231 21.18 -4.83 2.50
N PHE A 232 21.17 -6.16 2.58
CA PHE A 232 21.17 -7.07 1.43
C PHE A 232 19.78 -7.63 1.10
N ILE A 233 18.91 -7.86 2.10
CA ILE A 233 17.63 -8.56 1.91
C ILE A 233 16.48 -7.74 2.47
N SER A 234 15.48 -7.53 1.63
CA SER A 234 14.13 -7.14 2.04
C SER A 234 13.11 -8.16 1.53
N THR A 235 11.94 -8.20 2.17
CA THR A 235 10.85 -9.09 1.77
C THR A 235 9.52 -8.41 2.01
N GLY A 236 8.52 -8.78 1.22
CA GLY A 236 7.18 -8.25 1.39
C GLY A 236 6.14 -9.16 0.78
N GLY A 237 4.89 -8.83 1.02
CA GLY A 237 3.76 -9.51 0.43
C GLY A 237 2.60 -8.56 0.21
N SER A 238 1.72 -8.98 -0.67
CA SER A 238 0.47 -8.29 -0.98
C SER A 238 -0.68 -9.29 -0.90
N THR A 239 -1.78 -8.85 -0.29
CA THR A 239 -3.05 -9.58 -0.25
C THR A 239 -4.12 -8.70 -0.87
N GLN A 240 -4.69 -9.14 -1.99
CA GLN A 240 -5.64 -8.35 -2.76
C GLN A 240 -7.00 -9.03 -2.86
N PHE A 241 -8.06 -8.24 -2.83
CA PHE A 241 -9.40 -8.68 -3.14
C PHE A 241 -9.97 -7.74 -4.20
N ASN A 242 -10.14 -8.26 -5.41
CA ASN A 242 -10.61 -7.49 -6.55
C ASN A 242 -11.91 -8.11 -7.09
N ARG A 243 -12.85 -7.28 -7.53
CA ARG A 243 -13.94 -7.76 -8.38
C ARG A 243 -13.38 -8.03 -9.77
N ALA A 244 -13.76 -9.15 -10.37
CA ALA A 244 -13.37 -9.53 -11.73
C ALA A 244 -14.58 -10.10 -12.47
N ILE A 245 -14.50 -10.15 -13.80
CA ILE A 245 -15.55 -10.72 -14.67
C ILE A 245 -15.04 -12.03 -15.25
N ASP A 246 -15.84 -13.08 -15.14
CA ASP A 246 -15.56 -14.36 -15.77
C ASP A 246 -15.73 -14.23 -17.30
N GLU A 247 -14.68 -14.56 -18.06
CA GLU A 247 -14.60 -14.29 -19.50
C GLU A 247 -15.68 -15.02 -20.32
N VAL A 248 -16.12 -16.19 -19.86
CA VAL A 248 -17.07 -17.04 -20.58
C VAL A 248 -18.51 -16.68 -20.21
N THR A 249 -18.77 -16.51 -18.92
CA THR A 249 -20.14 -16.34 -18.40
C THR A 249 -20.54 -14.88 -18.23
N THR A 250 -19.57 -13.96 -18.29
CA THR A 250 -19.72 -12.52 -18.02
C THR A 250 -20.23 -12.19 -16.61
N ASN A 251 -20.23 -13.17 -15.72
CA ASN A 251 -20.64 -13.01 -14.33
C ASN A 251 -19.48 -12.46 -13.50
N ALA A 252 -19.79 -11.56 -12.57
CA ALA A 252 -18.79 -11.05 -11.64
C ALA A 252 -18.43 -12.08 -10.57
N PHE A 253 -17.15 -12.21 -10.27
CA PHE A 253 -16.61 -13.00 -9.17
C PHE A 253 -15.65 -12.15 -8.34
N THR A 254 -15.20 -12.69 -7.20
CA THR A 254 -14.15 -12.05 -6.39
C THR A 254 -12.85 -12.80 -6.60
N GLU A 255 -11.83 -12.10 -7.08
CA GLU A 255 -10.49 -12.62 -7.19
C GLU A 255 -9.70 -12.26 -5.93
N TRP A 256 -9.24 -13.29 -5.22
CA TRP A 256 -8.25 -13.11 -4.17
C TRP A 256 -6.87 -13.34 -4.77
N ALA A 257 -6.00 -12.32 -4.74
CA ALA A 257 -4.60 -12.46 -5.11
C ALA A 257 -3.71 -12.46 -3.87
N GLN A 258 -2.65 -13.27 -3.89
CA GLN A 258 -1.64 -13.29 -2.83
C GLN A 258 -0.26 -13.35 -3.47
N SER A 259 0.67 -12.56 -2.95
CA SER A 259 2.08 -12.60 -3.36
C SER A 259 3.03 -12.58 -2.19
N TRP A 260 4.26 -13.02 -2.46
CA TRP A 260 5.40 -12.88 -1.58
C TRP A 260 6.67 -12.67 -2.39
N THR A 261 7.38 -11.58 -2.12
CA THR A 261 8.62 -11.20 -2.81
C THR A 261 9.80 -11.19 -1.84
N VAL A 262 10.98 -11.54 -2.35
CA VAL A 262 12.26 -11.37 -1.68
C VAL A 262 13.18 -10.61 -2.62
N SER A 263 13.64 -9.46 -2.16
CA SER A 263 14.49 -8.55 -2.91
C SER A 263 15.92 -8.57 -2.35
N TYR A 264 16.89 -8.47 -3.26
CA TYR A 264 18.32 -8.58 -2.99
C TYR A 264 19.04 -7.33 -3.51
N THR A 265 19.69 -6.58 -2.62
CA THR A 265 20.54 -5.44 -2.97
C THR A 265 21.94 -5.94 -3.32
N LEU A 266 22.18 -6.28 -4.60
CA LEU A 266 23.45 -6.88 -5.03
C LEU A 266 24.60 -5.86 -5.03
N THR A 267 24.32 -4.62 -5.40
CA THR A 267 25.22 -3.46 -5.34
C THR A 267 24.40 -2.19 -5.11
N GLU A 268 25.05 -1.04 -4.90
CA GLU A 268 24.38 0.28 -4.82
C GLU A 268 23.52 0.63 -6.07
N LYS A 269 23.72 -0.07 -7.20
CA LYS A 269 22.98 0.19 -8.44
C LYS A 269 22.23 -1.00 -9.00
N VAL A 270 22.43 -2.19 -8.46
CA VAL A 270 21.87 -3.42 -9.04
C VAL A 270 21.10 -4.14 -7.97
N GLY A 271 19.80 -4.28 -8.18
CA GLY A 271 18.93 -5.14 -7.40
C GLY A 271 18.56 -6.40 -8.17
N ALA A 272 18.13 -7.41 -7.44
CA ALA A 272 17.44 -8.57 -7.99
C ALA A 272 16.28 -8.93 -7.09
N TYR A 273 15.30 -9.66 -7.60
CA TYR A 273 14.22 -10.18 -6.75
C TYR A 273 13.73 -11.53 -7.28
N THR A 274 13.06 -12.25 -6.40
CA THR A 274 12.29 -13.46 -6.71
C THR A 274 10.96 -13.35 -6.03
N GLU A 275 9.90 -13.71 -6.73
CA GLU A 275 8.55 -13.57 -6.23
C GLU A 275 7.68 -14.77 -6.62
N TRP A 276 6.79 -15.11 -5.72
CA TRP A 276 5.68 -16.02 -5.95
C TRP A 276 4.38 -15.22 -5.84
N PHE A 277 3.46 -15.45 -6.76
CA PHE A 277 2.11 -14.89 -6.66
C PHE A 277 1.08 -15.88 -7.21
N ALA A 278 -0.16 -15.73 -6.76
CA ALA A 278 -1.25 -16.60 -7.16
C ALA A 278 -2.59 -15.85 -7.15
N PHE A 279 -3.48 -16.27 -8.05
CA PHE A 279 -4.86 -15.80 -8.13
C PHE A 279 -5.81 -16.94 -7.72
N PHE A 280 -6.76 -16.61 -6.87
CA PHE A 280 -7.76 -17.52 -6.33
C PHE A 280 -9.16 -16.98 -6.64
N PRO A 281 -9.75 -17.39 -7.78
CA PRO A 281 -11.11 -16.98 -8.11
C PRO A 281 -12.11 -17.61 -7.13
N GLN A 282 -12.91 -16.77 -6.46
CA GLN A 282 -13.97 -17.18 -5.54
C GLN A 282 -15.32 -17.00 -6.21
N SER A 283 -16.08 -18.10 -6.31
CA SER A 283 -17.39 -18.15 -6.99
C SER A 283 -17.35 -17.87 -8.49
N ALA A 284 -16.19 -18.01 -9.14
CA ALA A 284 -16.11 -18.06 -10.59
C ALA A 284 -16.65 -19.40 -11.12
N GLU A 285 -17.15 -19.38 -12.35
CA GLU A 285 -17.71 -20.58 -12.99
C GLU A 285 -16.65 -21.30 -13.82
N THR A 286 -15.75 -20.54 -14.47
CA THR A 286 -14.74 -21.09 -15.37
C THR A 286 -13.30 -20.78 -14.96
N ALA A 287 -13.06 -19.62 -14.33
CA ALA A 287 -11.73 -19.25 -13.85
C ALA A 287 -11.21 -20.25 -12.80
N LYS A 288 -9.93 -20.61 -12.91
CA LYS A 288 -9.26 -21.58 -12.03
C LYS A 288 -8.16 -20.88 -11.23
N PRO A 289 -7.71 -21.46 -10.11
CA PRO A 289 -6.54 -20.94 -9.42
C PRO A 289 -5.29 -20.98 -10.30
N GLU A 290 -4.55 -19.89 -10.30
CA GLU A 290 -3.32 -19.72 -11.07
C GLU A 290 -2.16 -19.45 -10.13
N TYR A 291 -1.00 -20.04 -10.45
CA TYR A 291 0.21 -19.91 -9.65
C TYR A 291 1.37 -19.51 -10.54
N TYR A 292 2.13 -18.51 -10.11
CA TYR A 292 3.26 -17.98 -10.86
C TYR A 292 4.50 -17.89 -9.99
N PHE A 293 5.66 -17.99 -10.65
CA PHE A 293 6.94 -17.64 -10.07
C PHE A 293 7.71 -16.77 -11.05
N ASN A 294 8.25 -15.66 -10.56
CA ASN A 294 9.00 -14.72 -11.37
C ASN A 294 10.23 -14.20 -10.63
N GLY A 295 11.05 -13.49 -11.38
CA GLY A 295 12.17 -12.75 -10.86
C GLY A 295 12.73 -11.83 -11.93
N GLY A 296 13.66 -10.99 -11.50
CA GLY A 296 14.21 -9.99 -12.40
C GLY A 296 15.34 -9.21 -11.76
N PHE A 297 15.83 -8.25 -12.53
CA PHE A 297 16.90 -7.34 -12.14
C PHE A 297 16.43 -5.91 -12.27
N THR A 298 16.89 -5.07 -11.36
CA THR A 298 16.75 -3.63 -11.42
C THR A 298 18.12 -2.99 -11.55
N TYR A 299 18.19 -1.90 -12.31
CA TYR A 299 19.39 -1.10 -12.48
C TYR A 299 19.08 0.37 -12.22
N LEU A 300 19.66 0.90 -11.15
CA LEU A 300 19.56 2.28 -10.76
C LEU A 300 20.53 3.13 -11.59
N ILE A 301 19.99 3.93 -12.51
CA ILE A 301 20.76 4.89 -13.30
C ILE A 301 21.18 6.05 -12.38
N ASN A 302 20.25 6.52 -11.55
CA ASN A 302 20.43 7.46 -10.44
C ASN A 302 19.22 7.32 -9.48
N ASN A 303 19.23 8.01 -8.34
CA ASN A 303 18.18 7.89 -7.31
C ASN A 303 16.75 8.21 -7.81
N ASN A 304 16.60 8.80 -9.00
CA ASN A 304 15.31 9.15 -9.59
C ASN A 304 15.00 8.37 -10.88
N VAL A 305 15.88 7.47 -11.34
CA VAL A 305 15.66 6.72 -12.58
C VAL A 305 16.13 5.27 -12.41
N GLN A 306 15.20 4.34 -12.57
CA GLN A 306 15.45 2.90 -12.55
C GLN A 306 15.00 2.27 -13.87
N TRP A 307 15.80 1.34 -14.36
CA TRP A 307 15.42 0.41 -15.43
C TRP A 307 15.28 -0.99 -14.86
N ASP A 308 14.34 -1.78 -15.38
CA ASP A 308 14.11 -3.14 -14.93
C ASP A 308 13.89 -4.12 -16.09
N ILE A 309 14.15 -5.40 -15.79
CA ILE A 309 13.81 -6.54 -16.63
C ILE A 309 13.33 -7.69 -15.76
N ARG A 310 12.29 -8.39 -16.20
CA ARG A 310 11.68 -9.51 -15.50
C ARG A 310 11.34 -10.66 -16.43
N ALA A 311 11.28 -11.85 -15.86
CA ALA A 311 10.71 -13.03 -16.48
C ALA A 311 9.97 -13.86 -15.42
N GLY A 312 8.90 -14.52 -15.83
CA GLY A 312 8.13 -15.41 -14.98
C GLY A 312 7.52 -16.57 -15.75
N VAL A 313 7.08 -17.56 -15.00
CA VAL A 313 6.48 -18.79 -15.51
C VAL A 313 5.22 -19.14 -14.72
N GLY A 314 4.24 -19.71 -15.41
CA GLY A 314 3.13 -20.41 -14.78
C GLY A 314 3.60 -21.70 -14.12
N LEU A 315 3.02 -22.03 -12.97
CA LEU A 315 3.33 -23.24 -12.21
C LEU A 315 2.25 -24.32 -12.35
N ASN A 316 1.16 -24.03 -13.06
CA ASN A 316 0.06 -24.95 -13.34
C ASN A 316 -0.62 -24.65 -14.68
N GLU A 317 -1.38 -25.61 -15.20
CA GLU A 317 -2.05 -25.52 -16.52
C GLU A 317 -3.11 -24.41 -16.67
N ALA A 318 -3.49 -23.75 -15.57
CA ALA A 318 -4.42 -22.62 -15.64
C ALA A 318 -3.71 -21.27 -15.84
N ALA A 319 -2.42 -21.22 -15.51
CA ALA A 319 -1.60 -20.02 -15.59
C ALA A 319 -0.91 -19.94 -16.95
N ASP A 320 -0.67 -18.72 -17.44
CA ASP A 320 0.12 -18.50 -18.67
C ASP A 320 1.50 -19.18 -18.55
N ASP A 321 1.93 -19.85 -19.62
CA ASP A 321 3.21 -20.58 -19.67
C ASP A 321 4.39 -19.72 -19.21
N TYR A 322 4.57 -18.54 -19.84
CA TYR A 322 5.61 -17.60 -19.44
C TYR A 322 5.33 -16.17 -19.85
N PHE A 323 5.98 -15.26 -19.13
CA PHE A 323 6.00 -13.84 -19.48
C PHE A 323 7.39 -13.26 -19.32
N VAL A 324 7.69 -12.23 -20.12
CA VAL A 324 8.89 -11.41 -20.00
C VAL A 324 8.52 -9.95 -20.10
N GLY A 325 9.23 -9.09 -19.38
CA GLY A 325 8.96 -7.67 -19.44
C GLY A 325 10.17 -6.82 -19.12
N THR A 326 10.08 -5.56 -19.49
CA THR A 326 11.07 -4.54 -19.16
C THR A 326 10.37 -3.22 -18.90
N GLY A 327 10.94 -2.39 -18.03
CA GLY A 327 10.33 -1.13 -17.63
C GLY A 327 11.35 -0.05 -17.34
N ILE A 328 10.83 1.17 -17.23
CA ILE A 328 11.57 2.33 -16.75
C ILE A 328 10.68 3.13 -15.81
N SER A 329 11.26 3.52 -14.68
CA SER A 329 10.60 4.34 -13.65
C SER A 329 11.37 5.63 -13.45
N ILE A 330 10.64 6.75 -13.43
CA ILE A 330 11.21 8.10 -13.34
C ILE A 330 10.49 8.88 -12.24
N ARG A 331 11.25 9.39 -11.28
CA ARG A 331 10.77 10.26 -10.19
C ARG A 331 11.09 11.73 -10.49
N PHE A 332 10.10 12.59 -10.31
CA PHE A 332 10.17 14.05 -10.46
C PHE A 332 9.92 14.68 -9.08
N LEU A 333 10.87 15.51 -8.64
CA LEU A 333 10.88 16.19 -7.34
C LEU A 333 10.46 17.66 -7.45
#